data_AF-A0A2E1YG78-F1
#
_entry.id   AF-A0A2E1YG78-F1
#
_cell.length_a   1.000
_cell.length_b   1.000
_cell.length_c   1.000
_cell.angle_alpha   90.00
_cell.angle_beta   90.00
_cell.angle_gamma   90.00
#
_symmetry.space_group_name_H-M   'P 1'
#
loop_
_entity.id
_entity.type
_entity.pdbx_description
1 polymer ?
#
loop_
_entity_poly.entity_id
_entity_poly.type
_entity_poly.pdbx_seq_one_letter_code
_entity_poly.pdbx_strand_id
1 'polypeptide(L)'
;MYGFVIETDSNQSLRKIGDKIIIGLCEKEIISKYNTFGKKIFLETQSPLPKDRNYPPASMTTSEEKDIYSTINILIKRIKETKSFAIKVTRKGDHKYTSTGLARNVAGAVFDNWPNIKVDLKKPKLEVVIQIINNRSLIYIRD
;
A
#
# COMPACT_ATOMS: atom_id res chain seq x y z
N MET A 1 -5.29 -5.40 12.83
CA MET A 1 -4.19 -4.41 12.73
C MET A 1 -4.41 -3.55 11.49
N TYR A 2 -4.08 -2.27 11.59
CA TYR A 2 -4.14 -1.32 10.49
C TYR A 2 -2.73 -1.11 9.95
N GLY A 3 -2.61 -1.02 8.62
CA GLY A 3 -1.33 -0.84 7.95
C GLY A 3 -1.39 0.43 7.11
N PHE A 4 -0.27 1.15 7.08
CA PHE A 4 -0.13 2.43 6.40
C PHE A 4 1.23 2.55 5.76
N VAL A 5 1.34 3.35 4.71
CA VAL A 5 2.62 3.66 4.08
C VAL A 5 2.98 5.12 4.31
N ILE A 6 4.25 5.37 4.59
CA ILE A 6 4.82 6.71 4.62
C ILE A 6 5.82 6.81 3.48
N GLU A 7 5.57 7.77 2.59
CA GLU A 7 6.48 8.19 1.53
C GLU A 7 7.20 9.46 2.02
N THR A 8 8.51 9.51 1.86
CA THR A 8 9.31 10.66 2.29
C THR A 8 10.42 10.92 1.29
N ASP A 9 10.55 12.19 0.90
CA ASP A 9 11.64 12.70 0.08
C ASP A 9 12.78 13.27 0.94
N SER A 10 12.69 13.10 2.26
CA SER A 10 13.70 13.60 3.19
C SER A 10 15.03 12.87 3.03
N ASN A 11 16.13 13.63 3.10
CA ASN A 11 17.47 13.07 3.23
C ASN A 11 17.73 12.43 4.61
N GLN A 12 16.80 12.56 5.55
CA GLN A 12 16.90 11.90 6.85
C GLN A 12 16.76 10.37 6.69
N SER A 13 17.48 9.64 7.55
CA SER A 13 17.35 8.18 7.63
C SER A 13 15.90 7.79 7.91
N LEU A 14 15.37 6.84 7.12
CA LEU A 14 14.03 6.27 7.31
C LEU A 14 13.82 5.74 8.73
N ARG A 15 14.88 5.23 9.37
CA ARG A 15 14.81 4.78 10.77
C ARG A 15 14.50 5.94 11.71
N LYS A 16 15.22 7.06 11.59
CA LYS A 16 14.97 8.26 12.42
C LYS A 16 13.55 8.79 12.23
N ILE A 17 13.01 8.74 11.01
CA ILE A 17 11.63 9.14 10.73
C ILE A 17 10.65 8.16 11.37
N GLY A 18 10.87 6.86 11.21
CA GLY A 18 10.08 5.80 11.82
C GLY A 18 10.05 5.90 13.35
N ASP A 19 11.21 6.07 13.98
CA ASP A 19 11.34 6.18 15.44
C ASP A 19 10.55 7.37 15.98
N LYS A 20 10.65 8.55 15.34
CA LYS A 20 9.83 9.73 15.69
C LYS A 20 8.33 9.45 15.56
N ILE A 21 7.93 8.73 14.51
CA ILE A 21 6.54 8.37 14.28
C ILE A 21 6.01 7.45 15.39
N ILE A 22 6.79 6.44 15.78
CA ILE A 22 6.45 5.51 16.87
C ILE A 22 6.34 6.25 18.20
N ILE A 23 7.31 7.09 18.54
CA ILE A 23 7.28 7.88 19.78
C ILE A 23 6.00 8.73 19.84
N GLY A 24 5.70 9.49 18.78
CA GLY A 24 4.50 10.33 18.78
C GLY A 24 3.17 9.56 18.68
N LEU A 25 3.18 8.27 18.32
CA LEU A 25 1.99 7.41 18.42
C LEU A 25 1.87 6.79 19.82
N CYS A 26 3.00 6.44 20.44
CA CYS A 26 3.06 5.94 21.81
C CYS A 26 2.56 7.00 22.81
N GLU A 27 2.91 8.27 22.62
CA GLU A 27 2.38 9.41 23.39
C GLU A 27 0.85 9.55 23.30
N LYS A 28 0.25 9.01 22.24
CA LYS A 28 -1.21 8.93 22.03
C LYS A 28 -1.79 7.56 22.40
N GLU A 29 -1.03 6.74 23.13
CA GLU A 29 -1.38 5.37 23.55
C GLU A 29 -1.66 4.40 22.39
N ILE A 30 -1.11 4.67 21.20
CA ILE A 30 -1.26 3.81 20.01
C ILE A 30 -0.02 2.92 19.87
N ILE A 31 -0.19 1.65 20.21
CA ILE A 31 0.83 0.62 19.97
C ILE A 31 1.03 0.47 18.47
N SER A 32 2.28 0.63 18.03
CA SER A 32 2.67 0.60 16.64
C SER A 32 4.07 0.05 16.44
N LYS A 33 4.35 -0.42 15.23
CA LYS A 33 5.67 -0.87 14.78
C LYS A 33 5.86 -0.47 13.32
N TYR A 34 7.10 -0.38 12.86
CA TYR A 34 7.38 -0.07 11.46
C TYR A 34 8.48 -0.95 10.87
N ASN A 35 8.41 -1.13 9.56
CA ASN A 35 9.45 -1.74 8.74
C ASN A 35 9.82 -0.80 7.59
N THR A 36 11.09 -0.76 7.20
CA THR A 36 11.50 -0.06 5.97
C THR A 36 11.37 -0.98 4.77
N PHE A 37 10.81 -0.48 3.67
CA PHE A 37 10.66 -1.23 2.42
C PHE A 37 11.09 -0.36 1.22
N GLY A 38 12.29 -0.62 0.71
CA GLY A 38 12.91 0.28 -0.27
C GLY A 38 13.11 1.68 0.33
N LYS A 39 12.53 2.70 -0.32
CA LYS A 39 12.55 4.10 0.16
C LYS A 39 11.30 4.49 0.97
N LYS A 40 10.54 3.51 1.45
CA LYS A 40 9.27 3.73 2.15
C LYS A 40 9.29 3.14 3.55
N ILE A 41 8.40 3.63 4.40
CA ILE A 41 8.14 3.04 5.72
C ILE A 41 6.74 2.43 5.69
N PHE A 42 6.65 1.16 6.07
CA PHE A 42 5.38 0.50 6.36
C PHE A 42 5.14 0.57 7.87
N LEU A 43 4.07 1.23 8.26
CA LEU A 43 3.64 1.41 9.64
C LEU A 43 2.46 0.49 9.92
N GLU A 44 2.56 -0.30 10.99
CA GLU A 44 1.45 -1.09 11.51
C GLU A 44 1.02 -0.56 12.87
N THR A 45 -0.28 -0.42 13.06
CA THR A 45 -0.88 0.06 14.31
C THR A 45 -1.96 -0.90 14.79
N GLN A 46 -2.16 -0.97 16.11
CA GLN A 46 -3.25 -1.75 16.70
C GLN A 46 -4.61 -1.10 16.45
N SER A 47 -4.66 0.23 16.50
CA SER A 47 -5.85 1.07 16.34
C SER A 47 -5.74 1.97 15.10
N PRO A 48 -6.85 2.52 14.56
CA PRO A 48 -6.79 3.48 13.47
C PRO A 48 -5.88 4.68 13.79
N LEU A 49 -5.33 5.31 12.75
CA LEU A 49 -4.53 6.52 12.95
C LEU A 49 -5.37 7.68 13.48
N PRO A 50 -4.77 8.57 14.29
CA PRO A 50 -5.35 9.86 14.65
C PRO A 50 -5.70 10.67 13.40
N LYS A 51 -6.75 11.50 13.47
CA LYS A 51 -7.22 12.31 12.33
C LYS A 51 -6.19 13.28 11.76
N ASP A 52 -5.21 13.70 12.57
CA ASP A 52 -4.11 14.57 12.16
C ASP A 52 -3.04 13.85 11.32
N ARG A 53 -3.13 12.52 11.15
CA ARG A 53 -2.21 11.74 10.31
C ARG A 53 -2.97 11.05 9.18
N ASN A 54 -2.80 11.58 7.97
CA ASN A 54 -3.37 11.00 6.76
C ASN A 54 -2.31 10.22 5.98
N TYR A 55 -2.04 8.98 6.40
CA TYR A 55 -1.18 8.07 5.65
C TYR A 55 -2.03 7.11 4.81
N PRO A 56 -1.67 6.84 3.54
CA PRO A 56 -2.42 5.92 2.72
C PRO A 56 -2.45 4.51 3.33
N PRO A 57 -3.61 3.82 3.33
CA PRO A 57 -3.70 2.48 3.87
C PRO A 57 -2.87 1.51 3.03
N ALA A 58 -2.16 0.62 3.73
CA ALA A 58 -1.19 -0.28 3.15
C ALA A 58 -1.23 -1.66 3.81
N SER A 59 -0.66 -2.65 3.14
CA SER A 59 -0.40 -3.98 3.65
C SER A 59 0.84 -4.57 3.01
N MET A 60 1.56 -5.41 3.77
CA MET A 60 2.67 -6.20 3.25
C MET A 60 2.21 -7.63 2.99
N THR A 61 2.72 -8.23 1.92
CA THR A 61 2.48 -9.63 1.58
C THR A 61 3.67 -10.22 0.81
N THR A 62 3.56 -11.43 0.28
CA THR A 62 4.61 -12.07 -0.53
C THR A 62 4.66 -11.46 -1.94
N SER A 63 5.56 -11.96 -2.80
CA SER A 63 5.59 -11.64 -4.23
C SER A 63 4.63 -12.49 -5.07
N GLU A 64 3.88 -13.41 -4.47
CA GLU A 64 2.98 -14.31 -5.19
C GLU A 64 1.71 -13.57 -5.63
N GLU A 65 1.30 -13.79 -6.88
CA GLU A 65 0.16 -13.10 -7.48
C GLU A 65 -1.14 -13.28 -6.69
N LYS A 66 -1.41 -14.49 -6.18
CA LYS A 66 -2.59 -14.82 -5.37
C LYS A 66 -2.63 -14.04 -4.05
N ASP A 67 -1.47 -13.87 -3.43
CA ASP A 67 -1.34 -13.16 -2.16
C ASP A 67 -1.51 -11.66 -2.37
N ILE A 68 -0.99 -11.13 -3.48
CA ILE A 68 -1.19 -9.74 -3.90
C ILE A 68 -2.68 -9.48 -4.19
N TYR A 69 -3.34 -10.37 -4.95
CA TYR A 69 -4.76 -10.28 -5.28
C TYR A 69 -5.64 -10.21 -4.03
N SER A 70 -5.47 -11.16 -3.11
CA SER A 70 -6.25 -11.23 -1.86
C SER A 70 -6.01 -10.00 -0.98
N THR A 71 -4.78 -9.49 -0.95
CA THR A 71 -4.43 -8.29 -0.19
C THR A 71 -5.10 -7.04 -0.75
N ILE A 72 -5.15 -6.88 -2.08
CA ILE A 72 -5.87 -5.78 -2.74
C ILE A 72 -7.36 -5.83 -2.40
N ASN A 73 -7.97 -7.02 -2.44
CA ASN A 73 -9.37 -7.23 -2.06
C ASN A 73 -9.66 -6.79 -0.61
N ILE A 74 -8.72 -6.99 0.32
CA ILE A 74 -8.88 -6.56 1.71
C ILE A 74 -8.71 -5.03 1.84
N LEU A 75 -7.72 -4.44 1.17
CA LEU A 75 -7.44 -3.02 1.25
C LEU A 75 -8.57 -2.17 0.64
N ILE A 76 -9.12 -2.59 -0.50
CA ILE A 76 -10.17 -1.85 -1.22
C ILE A 76 -11.43 -1.67 -0.38
N LYS A 77 -11.79 -2.66 0.45
CA LYS A 77 -12.94 -2.57 1.36
C LYS A 77 -12.84 -1.47 2.40
N ARG A 78 -11.65 -0.89 2.61
CA ARG A 78 -11.42 0.23 3.51
C ARG A 78 -11.60 1.60 2.83
N ILE A 79 -11.79 1.61 1.52
CA ILE A 79 -11.89 2.82 0.70
C ILE A 79 -13.33 2.96 0.20
N LYS A 80 -13.79 4.20 0.05
CA LYS A 80 -15.09 4.48 -0.57
C LYS A 80 -15.02 4.22 -2.07
N GLU A 81 -16.10 3.69 -2.64
CA GLU A 81 -16.20 3.47 -4.08
C GLU A 81 -15.86 4.74 -4.89
N THR A 82 -15.13 4.55 -5.98
CA THR A 82 -14.70 5.63 -6.87
C THR A 82 -15.02 5.32 -8.33
N LYS A 83 -14.87 6.32 -9.20
CA LYS A 83 -15.25 6.23 -10.62
C LYS A 83 -14.17 5.62 -11.51
N SER A 84 -12.90 5.70 -11.10
CA SER A 84 -11.78 5.30 -11.94
C SER A 84 -10.57 4.88 -11.12
N PHE A 85 -9.81 3.90 -11.59
CA PHE A 85 -8.57 3.47 -10.95
C PHE A 85 -7.43 3.18 -11.93
N ALA A 86 -6.21 3.08 -11.39
CA ALA A 86 -5.06 2.50 -12.06
C ALA A 86 -4.31 1.57 -11.11
N ILE A 87 -3.57 0.60 -11.67
CA ILE A 87 -2.64 -0.23 -10.93
C ILE A 87 -1.22 0.11 -11.37
N LYS A 88 -0.37 0.47 -10.40
CA LYS A 88 1.03 0.79 -10.63
C LYS A 88 1.92 -0.25 -9.98
N VAL A 89 2.59 -1.06 -10.79
CA VAL A 89 3.52 -2.10 -10.33
C VAL A 89 4.96 -1.64 -10.51
N THR A 90 5.72 -1.62 -9.42
CA THR A 90 7.18 -1.45 -9.44
C THR A 90 7.83 -2.70 -8.89
N ARG A 91 8.75 -3.33 -9.63
CA ARG A 91 9.45 -4.55 -9.23
C ARG A 91 10.96 -4.33 -9.18
N LYS A 92 11.61 -4.95 -8.20
CA LYS A 92 13.07 -5.06 -8.10
C LYS A 92 13.43 -6.49 -7.71
N GLY A 93 14.22 -7.16 -8.53
CA GLY A 93 14.57 -8.58 -8.39
C GLY A 93 14.05 -9.42 -9.56
N ASP A 94 14.21 -10.74 -9.43
CA ASP A 94 13.82 -11.72 -10.45
C ASP A 94 12.43 -12.30 -10.16
N HIS A 95 11.52 -12.12 -11.12
CA HIS A 95 10.13 -12.56 -11.04
C HIS A 95 9.70 -13.22 -12.34
N LYS A 96 8.84 -14.24 -12.25
CA LYS A 96 8.33 -14.98 -13.43
C LYS A 96 7.26 -14.22 -14.21
N TYR A 97 6.81 -13.06 -13.71
CA TYR A 97 5.78 -12.22 -14.32
C TYR A 97 6.32 -10.85 -14.71
N THR A 98 5.64 -10.21 -15.65
CA THR A 98 5.89 -8.81 -16.00
C THR A 98 5.04 -7.88 -15.14
N SER A 99 5.49 -6.63 -14.95
CA SER A 99 4.73 -5.61 -14.22
C SER A 99 3.34 -5.39 -14.82
N THR A 100 3.25 -5.38 -16.15
CA THR A 100 1.99 -5.23 -16.90
C THR A 100 1.10 -6.47 -16.76
N GLY A 101 1.69 -7.67 -16.82
CA GLY A 101 0.96 -8.93 -16.62
C GLY A 101 0.35 -9.01 -15.23
N LEU A 102 1.14 -8.73 -14.20
CA LEU A 102 0.66 -8.69 -12.82
C LEU A 102 -0.46 -7.65 -12.66
N ALA A 103 -0.27 -6.42 -13.16
CA ALA A 103 -1.29 -5.38 -13.06
C ALA A 103 -2.62 -5.80 -13.68
N ARG A 104 -2.60 -6.47 -14.84
CA ARG A 104 -3.81 -6.99 -15.50
C ARG A 104 -4.48 -8.08 -14.67
N ASN A 105 -3.70 -9.03 -14.15
CA ASN A 105 -4.23 -10.17 -13.41
C ASN A 105 -4.87 -9.74 -12.08
N VAL A 106 -4.22 -8.80 -11.37
CA VAL A 106 -4.72 -8.32 -10.07
C VAL A 106 -5.77 -7.21 -10.19
N ALA A 107 -6.03 -6.69 -11.40
CA ALA A 107 -7.14 -5.77 -11.64
C ALA A 107 -8.50 -6.40 -11.33
N GLY A 108 -8.63 -7.72 -11.47
CA GLY A 108 -9.83 -8.47 -11.10
C GLY A 108 -10.28 -8.17 -9.67
N ALA A 109 -9.34 -8.03 -8.72
CA ALA A 109 -9.67 -7.71 -7.33
C ALA A 109 -10.39 -6.35 -7.19
N VAL A 110 -10.08 -5.38 -8.05
CA VAL A 110 -10.78 -4.09 -8.05
C VAL A 110 -12.18 -4.24 -8.64
N PHE A 111 -12.31 -4.93 -9.77
CA PHE A 111 -13.59 -5.15 -10.44
C PHE A 111 -14.56 -6.00 -9.61
N ASP A 112 -14.06 -6.99 -8.88
CA ASP A 112 -14.85 -7.84 -7.99
C ASP A 112 -15.56 -7.02 -6.89
N ASN A 113 -14.93 -5.94 -6.42
CA ASN A 113 -15.51 -5.06 -5.42
C ASN A 113 -16.32 -3.92 -6.05
N TRP A 114 -15.89 -3.41 -7.22
CA TRP A 114 -16.52 -2.29 -7.92
C TRP A 114 -16.72 -2.61 -9.42
N PRO A 115 -17.79 -3.32 -9.80
CA PRO A 115 -17.97 -3.80 -11.18
C PRO A 115 -18.06 -2.70 -12.24
N ASN A 116 -18.50 -1.49 -11.84
CA ASN A 116 -18.72 -0.35 -12.75
C ASN A 116 -17.52 0.62 -12.84
N ILE A 117 -16.42 0.33 -12.14
CA ILE A 117 -15.25 1.21 -12.13
C ILE A 117 -14.51 1.17 -13.47
N LYS A 118 -13.93 2.31 -13.89
CA LYS A 118 -13.17 2.40 -15.15
C LYS A 118 -11.67 2.42 -14.91
N VAL A 119 -10.90 1.81 -15.81
CA VAL A 119 -9.43 1.95 -15.79
C VAL A 119 -9.06 3.29 -16.45
N ASP A 120 -8.32 4.14 -15.72
CA ASP A 120 -7.76 5.38 -16.25
C ASP A 120 -6.26 5.46 -15.89
N LEU A 121 -5.39 5.22 -16.88
CA LEU A 121 -3.94 5.24 -16.69
C LEU A 121 -3.33 6.65 -16.64
N LYS A 122 -4.09 7.69 -17.00
CA LYS A 122 -3.59 9.07 -17.07
C LYS A 122 -3.96 9.87 -15.83
N LYS A 123 -5.22 9.80 -15.40
CA LYS A 123 -5.75 10.57 -14.25
C LYS A 123 -6.70 9.73 -13.40
N PRO A 124 -6.22 8.63 -12.79
CA PRO A 124 -7.05 7.82 -11.92
C PRO A 124 -7.46 8.60 -10.67
N LYS A 125 -8.70 8.39 -10.22
CA LYS A 125 -9.16 8.82 -8.90
C LYS A 125 -8.66 7.94 -7.76
N LEU A 126 -8.14 6.75 -8.08
CA LEU A 126 -7.58 5.82 -7.12
C LEU A 126 -6.43 5.07 -7.76
N GLU A 127 -5.29 5.04 -7.10
CA GLU A 127 -4.12 4.32 -7.55
C GLU A 127 -3.81 3.19 -6.57
N VAL A 128 -3.91 1.94 -7.03
CA VAL A 128 -3.41 0.77 -6.30
C VAL A 128 -1.94 0.63 -6.65
N VAL A 129 -1.07 0.93 -5.71
CA VAL A 129 0.38 0.84 -5.91
C VAL A 129 0.89 -0.46 -5.31
N ILE A 130 1.63 -1.22 -6.12
CA ILE A 130 2.22 -2.50 -5.77
C ILE A 130 3.73 -2.38 -5.94
N GLN A 131 4.46 -2.39 -4.84
CA GLN A 131 5.91 -2.39 -4.86
C GLN A 131 6.43 -3.77 -4.45
N ILE A 132 7.24 -4.39 -5.30
CA ILE A 132 7.77 -5.73 -5.09
C ILE A 132 9.29 -5.64 -5.02
N ILE A 133 9.86 -6.18 -3.96
CA ILE A 133 11.31 -6.28 -3.76
C ILE A 133 11.60 -7.71 -3.32
N ASN A 134 12.35 -8.44 -4.16
CA ASN A 134 12.62 -9.87 -3.96
C ASN A 134 11.31 -10.65 -3.76
N ASN A 135 11.16 -11.37 -2.65
CA ASN A 135 10.01 -12.23 -2.36
C ASN A 135 8.89 -11.56 -1.54
N ARG A 136 8.94 -10.23 -1.37
CA ARG A 136 7.95 -9.47 -0.60
C ARG A 136 7.36 -8.35 -1.42
N SER A 137 6.14 -7.97 -1.07
CA SER A 137 5.46 -6.81 -1.65
C SER A 137 4.87 -5.90 -0.57
N LEU A 138 4.81 -4.62 -0.91
CA LEU A 138 4.09 -3.57 -0.19
C LEU A 138 3.02 -3.02 -1.12
N ILE A 139 1.77 -3.15 -0.70
CA ILE A 139 0.60 -2.71 -1.46
C ILE A 139 -0.06 -1.59 -0.69
N TYR A 140 -0.42 -0.51 -1.37
CA TYR A 140 -1.12 0.60 -0.75
C TYR A 140 -2.03 1.30 -1.75
N ILE A 141 -3.06 1.97 -1.23
CA ILE A 141 -4.04 2.68 -2.05
C ILE A 141 -3.85 4.17 -1.84
N ARG A 142 -3.64 4.92 -2.92
CA ARG A 142 -3.70 6.39 -2.93
C ARG A 142 -5.03 6.83 -3.54
N ASP A 143 -5.70 7.76 -2.89
CA ASP A 143 -6.94 8.41 -3.32
C ASP A 143 -6.82 9.95 -3.34
#